data_AF-A0A9D7XS19-F1
#
_entry.id   AF-A0A9D7XS19-F1
#
_cell.length_a   1.000
_cell.length_b   1.000
_cell.length_c   1.000
_cell.angle_alpha   90.00
_cell.angle_beta   90.00
_cell.angle_gamma   90.00
#
_symmetry.space_group_name_H-M   'P 1'
#
loop_
_entity.id
_entity.type
_entity.pdbx_description
1 polymer ?
#
loop_
_entity_poly.entity_id
_entity_poly.type
_entity_poly.pdbx_seq_one_letter_code
_entity_poly.pdbx_strand_id
1 'polypeptide(L)' 'MKQDGWFVLRQTGGHLIMKHQVKTNQVVVPFHGSKELCKGTLRRILKDAEIITSKR' A
#
# COMPACT_ATOMS: atom_id res chain seq x y z
N MET A 1 -5.37 -1.99 -3.88
CA MET A 1 -4.94 -0.59 -3.60
C MET A 1 -5.80 0.40 -4.37
N LYS A 2 -5.46 0.81 -5.60
CA LYS A 2 -6.26 1.81 -6.33
C LYS A 2 -7.72 1.37 -6.56
N GLN A 3 -7.92 0.10 -6.92
CA GLN A 3 -9.26 -0.49 -7.06
C GLN A 3 -10.04 -0.56 -5.74
N ASP A 4 -9.33 -0.59 -4.60
CA ASP A 4 -9.92 -0.55 -3.26
C ASP A 4 -10.11 0.91 -2.78
N GLY A 5 -9.93 1.91 -3.65
CA GLY A 5 -10.12 3.33 -3.33
C GLY A 5 -8.92 4.04 -2.68
N TRP A 6 -7.76 3.39 -2.58
CA TRP A 6 -6.56 4.01 -2.03
C TRP A 6 -5.93 4.98 -3.02
N PHE A 7 -5.65 6.20 -2.57
CA PHE A 7 -4.99 7.24 -3.35
C PHE A 7 -3.70 7.71 -2.67
N VAL A 8 -2.76 8.23 -3.46
CA VAL A 8 -1.49 8.76 -2.95
C VAL A 8 -1.76 10.11 -2.31
N LEU A 9 -1.39 10.25 -1.04
CA LEU A 9 -1.45 11.51 -0.31
C LEU A 9 -0.18 12.33 -0.57
N ARG A 10 0.99 11.71 -0.40
CA ARG A 10 2.29 12.34 -0.68
C ARG A 10 3.37 11.30 -0.93
N GLN A 11 4.43 11.71 -1.62
CA GLN A 11 5.66 10.96 -1.77
C GLN A 11 6.76 11.63 -0.96
N THR A 12 7.59 10.84 -0.27
CA THR A 12 8.79 11.35 0.41
C THR A 12 9.92 10.37 0.12
N GLY A 13 10.84 10.79 -0.76
CA GLY A 13 11.86 9.90 -1.31
C GLY A 13 11.24 8.69 -2.03
N GLY A 14 11.79 7.51 -1.78
CA GLY A 14 11.30 6.25 -2.34
C GLY A 14 10.13 5.64 -1.57
N HIS A 15 9.27 6.43 -0.91
CA HIS A 15 8.09 5.93 -0.19
C HIS A 15 6.86 6.78 -0.54
N LEU A 16 5.75 6.09 -0.80
CA LEU A 16 4.43 6.67 -0.99
C LEU A 16 3.63 6.51 0.29
N ILE A 17 2.99 7.59 0.71
CA ILE A 17 1.97 7.55 1.75
C ILE A 17 0.62 7.56 1.04
N MET A 18 -0.17 6.52 1.28
CA MET A 18 -1.49 6.35 0.72
C MET A 18 -2.57 6.51 1.79
N LYS A 19 -3.72 7.06 1.39
CA LYS A 19 -4.89 7.23 2.23
C LYS A 19 -6.11 6.63 1.53
N HIS A 20 -7.07 6.18 2.33
CA HIS A 20 -8.39 5.76 1.88
C HIS A 20 -9.45 6.77 2.35
N GLN A 21 -10.56 6.89 1.63
CA GLN A 21 -11.63 7.82 2.00
C GLN A 21 -12.41 7.36 3.24
N VAL A 22 -12.59 6.05 3.41
CA VAL A 22 -13.37 5.44 4.50
C VAL A 22 -12.49 4.86 5.60
N LYS A 23 -11.33 4.30 5.23
CA LYS A 23 -10.43 3.64 6.19
C LYS A 23 -9.51 4.73 6.75
N THR A 24 -9.47 4.85 8.07
CA THR A 24 -8.83 5.99 8.78
C THR A 24 -7.30 5.88 8.85
N ASN A 25 -6.78 4.67 8.61
CA ASN A 25 -5.36 4.37 8.53
C ASN A 25 -4.69 4.96 7.28
N GLN A 26 -3.39 5.17 7.39
CA GLN A 26 -2.51 5.48 6.27
C GLN A 26 -1.59 4.30 6.02
N VAL A 27 -1.26 4.06 4.75
CA VAL A 27 -0.37 2.95 4.36
C VAL A 27 0.86 3.51 3.69
N VAL A 28 2.02 3.04 4.11
CA VAL A 28 3.30 3.40 3.50
C VAL A 28 3.71 2.31 2.53
N VAL A 29 3.90 2.67 1.26
CA VAL A 29 4.29 1.77 0.19
C VAL A 29 5.68 2.16 -0.31
N PRO A 30 6.69 1.28 -0.22
CA PRO A 30 7.98 1.52 -0.84
C PRO A 30 7.82 1.67 -2.35
N PHE A 31 8.42 2.72 -2.88
CA PHE A 31 8.39 3.11 -4.27
C PHE A 31 9.81 3.45 -4.73
N HIS A 32 10.62 2.39 -4.89
CA HIS A 32 11.98 2.46 -5.38
C HIS A 32 12.09 1.76 -6.75
N GLY A 33 11.77 2.48 -7.82
CA GLY A 33 12.01 2.08 -9.21
C GLY A 33 11.45 0.71 -9.61
N SER A 34 12.17 0.01 -10.48
CA SER A 34 11.78 -1.27 -11.13
C SER A 34 11.92 -2.51 -10.24
N LYS A 35 12.20 -2.37 -8.94
CA LYS A 35 12.32 -3.53 -8.05
C LYS A 35 10.95 -4.02 -7.61
N GLU A 36 10.69 -5.30 -7.89
CA GLU A 36 9.53 -5.99 -7.33
C GLU A 36 9.56 -5.97 -5.79
N LEU A 37 8.37 -5.87 -5.18
CA LEU A 37 8.23 -5.95 -3.73
C LEU A 37 8.32 -7.41 -3.28
N CYS A 38 9.12 -7.66 -2.24
CA CYS A 38 9.15 -8.97 -1.59
C CYS A 38 7.75 -9.35 -1.07
N LYS A 39 7.40 -10.64 -1.19
CA LYS A 39 6.08 -11.17 -0.79
C LYS A 39 5.67 -10.78 0.64
N GLY A 40 6.62 -10.80 1.58
CA GLY A 40 6.36 -10.39 2.98
C GLY A 40 5.96 -8.92 3.10
N THR A 41 6.68 -8.04 2.40
CA THR A 41 6.38 -6.60 2.35
C THR A 41 5.02 -6.35 1.74
N LEU A 42 4.71 -7.02 0.63
CA LEU A 42 3.39 -6.93 -0.01
C LEU A 42 2.28 -7.38 0.95
N ARG A 43 2.44 -8.54 1.62
CA ARG A 43 1.44 -9.06 2.58
C ARG A 43 1.22 -8.11 3.75
N ARG A 44 2.29 -7.53 4.30
CA ARG A 44 2.19 -6.53 5.37
C ARG A 44 1.42 -5.30 4.89
N ILE A 45 1.76 -4.77 3.73
CA ILE A 45 1.07 -3.61 3.13
C ILE A 45 -0.43 -3.89 2.92
N LEU A 46 -0.79 -5.09 2.45
CA LEU A 46 -2.20 -5.47 2.27
C LEU A 46 -2.94 -5.63 3.59
N LYS A 47 -2.28 -6.17 4.62
CA LYS A 47 -2.81 -6.26 5.98
C LYS A 47 -3.02 -4.86 6.56
N ASP A 48 -2.03 -4.00 6.45
CA ASP A 48 -2.08 -2.61 6.91
C ASP A 48 -3.16 -1.82 6.15
N ALA A 49 -3.43 -2.16 4.90
CA ALA A 49 -4.51 -1.59 4.09
C ALA A 49 -5.89 -2.23 4.34
N GLU A 50 -5.99 -3.22 5.23
CA GLU A 50 -7.20 -3.99 5.50
C GLU A 50 -7.83 -4.57 4.21
N ILE A 51 -6.99 -5.07 3.31
CA ILE A 51 -7.41 -5.71 2.07
C ILE A 51 -7.32 -7.23 2.26
N ILE A 52 -8.47 -7.88 2.29
CA ILE A 52 -8.55 -9.35 2.38
C ILE A 52 -8.19 -9.92 1.01
N THR A 53 -7.14 -10.74 0.96
CA THR A 53 -6.72 -11.44 -0.26
C THR A 53 -7.21 -12.88 -0.22
N SER A 54 -7.94 -13.33 -1.22
CA SER A 54 -8.37 -14.74 -1.33
C SER A 54 -7.29 -15.69 -1.88
N LYS A 55 -6.19 -15.16 -2.44
CA LYS A 55 -5.08 -15.98 -2.95
C LYS A 55 -4.11 -16.34 -1.83
N ARG A 56 -4.09 -17.61 -1.43
CA ARG A 56 -3.07 -18.23 -0.56
C ARG A 56 -1.72 -18.33 -1.28
#